data_AF-A0A6G4WRX0-F1
#
_entry.id   AF-A0A6G4WRX0-F1
#
_cell.length_a   1.000
_cell.length_b   1.000
_cell.length_c   1.000
_cell.angle_alpha   90.00
_cell.angle_beta   90.00
_cell.angle_gamma   90.00
#
_symmetry.space_group_name_H-M   'P 1'
#
loop_
_entity.id
_entity.type
_entity.pdbx_description
1 polymer ?
#
loop_
_entity_poly.entity_id
_entity_poly.type
_entity_poly.pdbx_seq_one_letter_code
_entity_poly.pdbx_strand_id
1 'polypeptide(L)'
;MRCPQCGEPVVWTVTDAGRRLAVNKTPDENGNTAAYRDGTGTWRSRRPTDELPLARWEKRYMPHVATCQAQAHRKKRRPAVLPPGVADMAAYRRRDGP
;
A
#
# COMPACT_ATOMS: atom_id res chain seq x y z
N MET A 1 -13.85 10.72 -0.98
CA MET A 1 -14.14 9.67 -1.99
C MET A 1 -14.19 8.32 -1.27
N ARG A 2 -14.75 7.27 -1.87
CA ARG A 2 -14.80 5.93 -1.27
C ARG A 2 -14.07 4.92 -2.16
N CYS A 3 -13.52 3.87 -1.56
CA CYS A 3 -12.94 2.75 -2.27
C CYS A 3 -14.06 1.95 -2.97
N PRO A 4 -13.97 1.66 -4.27
CA PRO A 4 -15.01 0.91 -4.97
C PRO A 4 -15.05 -0.58 -4.57
N GLN A 5 -14.02 -1.09 -3.89
CA GLN A 5 -13.92 -2.50 -3.52
C GLN A 5 -14.46 -2.78 -2.11
N CYS A 6 -14.08 -1.95 -1.12
CA CYS A 6 -14.48 -2.14 0.28
C CYS A 6 -15.43 -1.05 0.81
N GLY A 7 -15.70 0.02 0.04
CA GLY A 7 -16.59 1.11 0.46
C GLY A 7 -16.00 2.10 1.48
N GLU A 8 -14.79 1.84 1.99
CA GLU A 8 -14.16 2.70 3.00
C GLU A 8 -13.76 4.07 2.45
N PRO A 9 -13.74 5.13 3.27
CA PRO A 9 -13.31 6.46 2.86
C PRO A 9 -11.82 6.51 2.51
N VAL A 10 -11.52 6.98 1.29
CA VAL A 10 -10.15 7.15 0.79
C VAL A 10 -9.93 8.53 0.19
N VAL A 11 -8.66 8.92 0.14
CA VAL A 11 -8.15 10.05 -0.63
C VAL A 11 -7.33 9.49 -1.79
N TRP A 12 -7.65 9.94 -3.00
CA TRP A 12 -6.88 9.59 -4.19
C TRP A 12 -5.79 10.63 -4.41
N THR A 13 -4.55 10.19 -4.38
CA THR A 13 -3.36 11.00 -4.58
C THR A 13 -2.69 10.65 -5.90
N VAL A 14 -1.84 11.54 -6.38
CA VAL A 14 -0.93 11.31 -7.50
C VAL A 14 0.49 11.23 -6.94
N THR A 15 1.19 10.13 -7.25
CA THR A 15 2.58 9.94 -6.87
C THR A 15 3.52 10.82 -7.69
N ASP A 16 4.76 10.99 -7.24
CA ASP A 16 5.80 11.70 -8.01
C ASP A 16 6.01 11.10 -9.41
N ALA A 17 5.82 9.78 -9.55
CA ALA A 17 5.86 9.06 -10.82
C ALA A 17 4.54 9.17 -11.63
N GLY A 18 3.62 10.04 -11.25
CA GLY A 18 2.34 10.27 -11.95
C GLY A 18 1.29 9.18 -11.78
N ARG A 19 1.53 8.18 -10.91
CA ARG A 19 0.57 7.08 -10.68
C ARG A 19 -0.46 7.47 -9.64
N ARG A 20 -1.67 6.94 -9.73
CA ARG A 20 -2.69 7.13 -8.69
C ARG A 20 -2.46 6.17 -7.54
N LEU A 21 -2.51 6.69 -6.32
CA LEU A 21 -2.45 5.91 -5.08
C LEU A 21 -3.65 6.27 -4.21
N ALA A 22 -4.34 5.27 -3.67
CA ALA A 22 -5.35 5.51 -2.65
C ALA A 22 -4.69 5.43 -1.27
N VAL A 23 -4.94 6.44 -0.44
CA VAL A 23 -4.58 6.44 0.98
C VAL A 23 -5.84 6.51 1.84
N ASN A 24 -5.76 6.00 3.07
CA ASN A 24 -6.86 6.12 4.03
C ASN A 24 -7.17 7.60 4.28
N LYS A 25 -8.45 7.95 4.48
CA LYS A 25 -8.86 9.35 4.65
C LYS A 25 -8.23 10.03 5.87
N THR A 26 -8.03 9.27 6.95
CA THR A 26 -7.45 9.77 8.20
C THR A 26 -5.93 9.58 8.18
N PRO A 27 -5.14 10.60 8.56
CA PRO A 27 -3.70 10.45 8.78
C PRO A 27 -3.38 9.35 9.80
N ASP A 28 -2.23 8.71 9.63
CA ASP A 28 -1.76 7.62 10.48
C ASP A 28 -0.24 7.76 10.65
N GLU A 29 0.23 7.80 11.90
CA GLU A 29 1.65 7.92 12.25
C GLU A 29 2.46 6.68 11.85
N ASN A 30 1.80 5.52 11.77
CA ASN A 30 2.38 4.25 11.30
C ASN A 30 2.32 4.12 9.77
N GLY A 31 1.72 5.09 9.08
CA GLY A 31 1.69 5.14 7.63
C GLY A 31 3.09 5.31 7.02
N ASN A 32 3.24 4.98 5.75
CA ASN A 32 4.51 5.13 5.03
C ASN A 32 4.40 6.09 3.84
N THR A 33 3.28 6.80 3.71
CA THR A 33 3.01 7.72 2.60
C THR A 33 2.85 9.12 3.13
N ALA A 34 3.71 10.04 2.72
CA ALA A 34 3.51 11.46 2.92
C ALA A 34 2.51 11.94 1.87
N ALA A 35 1.44 12.61 2.28
CA ALA A 35 0.48 13.21 1.36
C ALA A 35 0.09 14.62 1.79
N TYR A 36 -0.19 15.45 0.80
CA TYR A 36 -0.60 16.83 0.96
C TYR A 36 -1.47 17.26 -0.21
N ARG A 37 -2.17 18.39 -0.04
CA ARG A 37 -2.92 19.03 -1.11
C ARG A 37 -2.09 20.17 -1.67
N ASP A 38 -1.80 20.13 -2.96
CA ASP A 38 -1.03 21.18 -3.64
C ASP A 38 -1.89 22.43 -3.90
N GLY A 39 -1.26 23.51 -4.41
CA GLY A 39 -1.93 24.77 -4.69
C GLY A 39 -3.04 24.70 -5.75
N THR A 40 -3.04 23.66 -6.60
CA THR A 40 -4.10 23.40 -7.58
C THR A 40 -5.27 22.61 -6.98
N GLY A 41 -5.17 22.25 -5.70
CA GLY A 41 -6.13 21.41 -5.00
C GLY A 41 -5.94 19.91 -5.26
N THR A 42 -4.93 19.51 -6.03
CA THR A 42 -4.60 18.12 -6.31
C THR A 42 -3.91 17.49 -5.11
N TRP A 43 -4.29 16.26 -4.77
CA TRP A 43 -3.59 15.53 -3.74
C TRP A 43 -2.33 14.88 -4.31
N ARG A 44 -1.19 15.18 -3.70
CA ARG A 44 0.12 14.62 -4.03
C ARG A 44 0.56 13.66 -2.94
N SER A 45 1.33 12.66 -3.31
CA SER A 45 1.89 11.72 -2.36
C SER A 45 3.29 11.26 -2.74
N ARG A 46 4.13 11.03 -1.74
CA ARG A 46 5.47 10.48 -1.91
C ARG A 46 5.83 9.57 -0.74
N ARG A 47 6.93 8.83 -0.90
CA ARG A 47 7.51 8.06 0.20
C ARG A 47 8.51 8.96 0.95
N PRO A 48 8.33 9.23 2.25
CA PRO A 48 9.35 9.90 3.04
C PRO A 48 10.57 8.98 3.19
N THR A 49 11.75 9.55 3.11
CA THR A 49 13.05 8.88 3.28
C THR A 49 13.89 9.66 4.29
N ASP A 50 15.02 9.12 4.73
CA ASP A 50 15.91 9.82 5.66
C ASP A 50 16.53 11.07 5.00
N GLU A 51 16.83 11.00 3.70
CA GLU A 51 17.31 12.14 2.90
C GLU A 51 16.23 13.20 2.65
N LEU A 52 14.97 12.77 2.50
CA LEU A 52 13.84 13.64 2.25
C LEU A 52 12.72 13.34 3.27
N PRO A 53 12.89 13.81 4.53
CA PRO A 53 11.96 13.54 5.61
C PRO A 53 10.60 14.19 5.36
N LEU A 54 9.64 13.87 6.22
CA LEU A 54 8.30 14.45 6.16
C LEU A 54 8.36 15.98 6.33
N ALA A 55 7.80 16.74 5.39
CA ALA A 55 7.73 18.19 5.48
C ALA A 55 6.59 18.63 6.42
N ARG A 56 6.67 19.84 6.98
CA ARG A 56 5.68 20.35 7.96
C ARG A 56 4.24 20.47 7.41
N TRP A 57 4.10 20.65 6.10
CA TRP A 57 2.80 20.74 5.42
C TRP A 57 2.26 19.39 4.96
N GLU A 58 3.07 18.33 5.06
CA GLU A 58 2.67 16.98 4.72
C GLU A 58 2.13 16.27 5.95
N LYS A 59 1.19 15.36 5.72
CA LYS A 59 0.74 14.43 6.75
C LYS A 59 1.07 13.02 6.32
N ARG A 60 1.30 12.16 7.30
CA ARG A 60 1.56 10.73 7.08
C ARG A 60 0.24 9.99 6.98
N TYR A 61 0.14 9.11 5.99
CA TYR A 61 -1.04 8.30 5.71
C TYR A 61 -0.65 6.86 5.43
N MET A 62 -1.60 5.98 5.67
CA MET A 62 -1.51 4.56 5.32
C MET A 62 -1.99 4.33 3.88
N PRO A 63 -1.22 3.66 3.01
CA PRO A 63 -1.70 3.19 1.72
C PRO A 63 -2.92 2.28 1.91
N HIS A 64 -4.01 2.59 1.22
CA HIS A 64 -5.25 1.85 1.40
C HIS A 64 -5.14 0.38 0.97
N VAL A 65 -4.23 0.07 0.04
CA VAL A 65 -3.96 -1.33 -0.37
C VAL A 65 -3.53 -2.22 0.82
N ALA A 66 -2.92 -1.65 1.85
CA ALA A 66 -2.50 -2.38 3.05
C ALA A 66 -3.67 -2.69 4.00
N THR A 67 -4.71 -1.84 4.02
CA THR A 67 -5.84 -1.95 4.96
C THR A 67 -7.15 -2.39 4.30
N CYS A 68 -7.21 -2.41 2.97
CA CYS A 68 -8.42 -2.75 2.23
C CYS A 68 -8.86 -4.20 2.52
N GLN A 69 -10.01 -4.35 3.18
CA GLN A 69 -10.55 -5.67 3.53
C GLN A 69 -10.82 -6.54 2.29
N ALA A 70 -11.33 -5.95 1.20
CA ALA A 70 -11.56 -6.67 -0.05
C ALA A 70 -10.25 -7.22 -0.68
N GLN A 71 -9.11 -6.55 -0.47
CA GLN A 71 -7.79 -7.05 -0.87
C GLN A 71 -7.27 -8.14 0.09
N ALA A 72 -7.51 -8.00 1.40
CA ALA A 72 -7.12 -9.01 2.39
C ALA A 72 -7.72 -10.39 2.04
N HIS A 73 -8.97 -10.42 1.59
CA HIS A 73 -9.63 -11.64 1.12
C HIS A 73 -9.09 -12.18 -0.21
N ARG A 74 -8.43 -11.35 -1.03
CA ARG A 74 -7.83 -11.73 -2.33
C ARG A 74 -6.39 -12.23 -2.22
N LYS A 75 -5.74 -12.15 -1.06
CA LYS A 75 -4.44 -12.81 -0.86
C LYS A 75 -4.63 -14.28 -1.21
N LYS A 76 -4.10 -14.70 -2.36
CA LYS A 76 -4.26 -16.04 -2.92
C LYS A 76 -3.96 -17.02 -1.82
N ARG A 77 -4.99 -17.71 -1.33
CA ARG A 77 -4.83 -18.80 -0.37
C ARG A 77 -3.94 -19.80 -1.08
N ARG A 78 -2.69 -19.91 -0.64
CA ARG A 78 -1.81 -20.98 -1.11
C ARG A 78 -2.59 -22.29 -0.86
N PRO A 79 -2.77 -23.15 -1.87
CA PRO A 79 -3.43 -24.41 -1.64
C PRO A 79 -2.67 -25.15 -0.54
N ALA A 80 -3.40 -25.64 0.47
CA ALA A 80 -2.80 -26.30 1.64
C ALA A 80 -2.01 -27.56 1.24
N VAL A 81 -2.42 -28.18 0.14
CA VAL A 81 -1.74 -29.32 -0.50
C VAL A 81 -1.43 -28.94 -1.94
N LEU A 82 -0.16 -29.07 -2.32
CA LEU A 82 0.25 -28.90 -3.71
C LEU A 82 -0.18 -30.14 -4.52
N PRO A 83 -0.64 -29.99 -5.77
CA PRO A 83 -0.91 -31.12 -6.65
C PRO A 83 0.32 -32.03 -6.83
N PRO A 84 0.14 -33.33 -7.11
CA PRO A 84 1.25 -34.23 -7.38
C PRO A 84 2.12 -33.71 -8.53
N GLY A 85 3.45 -33.77 -8.37
CA GLY A 85 4.43 -33.29 -9.35
C GLY A 85 4.77 -31.80 -9.25
N VAL A 86 4.14 -31.02 -8.36
CA VAL A 86 4.46 -29.60 -8.16
C VAL A 86 5.39 -29.42 -6.96
N ALA A 87 6.60 -28.92 -7.19
CA ALA A 87 7.58 -28.66 -6.13
C ALA A 87 7.26 -27.38 -5.34
N ASP A 88 7.41 -27.41 -4.02
CA ASP A 88 7.37 -26.22 -3.17
C ASP A 88 8.68 -25.44 -3.27
N MET A 89 8.73 -24.46 -4.17
CA MET A 89 9.89 -23.58 -4.33
C MET A 89 10.23 -22.77 -3.06
N ALA A 90 9.26 -22.49 -2.18
CA ALA A 90 9.51 -21.78 -0.93
C ALA A 90 10.09 -22.71 0.16
N ALA A 91 9.72 -24.00 0.17
CA ALA A 91 10.39 -25.00 1.00
C ALA A 91 11.80 -25.29 0.48
N TYR A 92 11.96 -25.41 -0.84
CA TYR A 92 13.26 -25.59 -1.50
C TYR A 92 14.24 -24.47 -1.14
N ARG A 93 13.85 -23.20 -1.32
CA ARG A 93 14.70 -22.04 -0.95
C ARG A 93 15.06 -21.97 0.54
N ARG A 94 14.22 -22.48 1.43
CA ARG A 94 14.53 -22.56 2.87
C ARG A 94 15.55 -23.66 3.19
N ARG A 95 15.63 -24.68 2.36
CA ARG A 95 16.59 -25.79 2.50
C ARG A 95 17.97 -25.42 1.94
N ASP A 96 18.01 -24.61 0.89
CA ASP A 96 19.22 -24.28 0.13
C ASP A 96 19.66 -22.80 0.28
N GLY A 97 19.13 -22.07 1.26
CA GLY A 97 19.61 -20.72 1.60
C GLY A 97 20.88 -20.78 2.47
N PRO A 98 21.87 -19.89 2.26
CA PRO A 98 23.08 -19.82 3.09
C PRO A 98 22.79 -19.43 4.55
#